data_AF-A0AAN4YEI2-F1
#
_entry.id   AF-A0AAN4YEI2-F1
#
_cell.length_a   1.000
_cell.length_b   1.000
_cell.length_c   1.000
_cell.angle_alpha   90.00
_cell.angle_beta   90.00
_cell.angle_gamma   90.00
#
_symmetry.space_group_name_H-M   'P 1'
#
loop_
_entity.id
_entity.type
_entity.pdbx_description
1 polymer ?
#
loop_
_entity_poly.entity_id
_entity_poly.type
_entity_poly.pdbx_seq_one_letter_code
_entity_poly.pdbx_strand_id
1 'polypeptide(L)'
;MGIPNPGYPRNSSQCMPSSNVDTTTATPSLTTRATTPLQGVTDDDSFFRTPSLSPSMKLLLESCRTDRGVFLREIGKSRAVLPTGQGWEAAIAAKVDNADLRDRMKIYHRFECYNIYQHVVEAGYHTGTYWIRDMRTNLAKKLCEKFPQRFRDQQAANKSLNWVDQGCKYHEWAGQFKRGITDLGYLIALPLDVPHSAYTSRCTKKRMHEVANDLKSRGIESLVTQYELTELGNHIAVTLRDMTCRERREAPGKDYNHRNDIV
;
A
#
# COMPACT_ATOMS: atom_id res chain seq x y z
N MET A 1 -45.04 -53.84 -13.84
CA MET A 1 -46.41 -53.99 -13.27
C MET A 1 -46.50 -53.01 -12.11
N GLY A 2 -47.38 -52.01 -11.98
CA GLY A 2 -48.59 -51.52 -12.63
C GLY A 2 -49.20 -50.56 -11.58
N ILE A 3 -49.48 -49.30 -11.92
CA ILE A 3 -49.99 -48.26 -10.99
C ILE A 3 -51.45 -48.58 -10.59
N PRO A 4 -52.01 -48.03 -9.49
CA PRO A 4 -52.85 -46.84 -9.71
C PRO A 4 -52.86 -45.77 -8.59
N ASN A 5 -53.20 -44.58 -9.07
CA ASN A 5 -53.56 -43.32 -8.43
C ASN A 5 -54.75 -43.45 -7.45
N PRO A 6 -54.90 -42.53 -6.49
CA PRO A 6 -56.14 -41.74 -6.38
C PRO A 6 -55.80 -40.27 -6.05
N GLY A 7 -56.39 -39.23 -6.63
CA GLY A 7 -57.81 -38.96 -6.86
C GLY A 7 -58.10 -37.56 -6.27
N TYR A 8 -58.33 -36.56 -7.13
CA TYR A 8 -58.78 -35.20 -6.76
C TYR A 8 -60.29 -35.19 -6.40
N PRO A 9 -60.77 -34.10 -5.77
CA PRO A 9 -61.87 -33.37 -6.40
C PRO A 9 -61.72 -31.83 -6.47
N ARG A 10 -62.22 -31.32 -7.61
CA ARG A 10 -62.83 -30.02 -8.02
C ARG A 10 -63.33 -29.06 -6.90
N ASN A 11 -63.44 -27.72 -7.04
CA ASN A 11 -63.93 -26.90 -8.17
C ASN A 11 -63.75 -25.36 -7.93
N SER A 12 -63.70 -24.59 -9.03
CA SER A 12 -64.22 -23.21 -9.30
C SER A 12 -63.74 -22.01 -8.42
N SER A 13 -63.28 -20.88 -8.94
CA SER A 13 -63.94 -19.98 -9.92
C SER A 13 -62.97 -18.94 -10.52
N GLN A 14 -63.38 -18.41 -11.68
CA GLN A 14 -62.67 -17.57 -12.64
C GLN A 14 -62.39 -16.11 -12.22
N CYS A 15 -61.37 -15.50 -12.83
CA CYS A 15 -61.46 -14.21 -13.55
C CYS A 15 -60.27 -14.05 -14.53
N MET A 16 -60.58 -13.85 -15.81
CA MET A 16 -59.70 -13.48 -16.95
C MET A 16 -60.31 -12.22 -17.59
N PRO A 17 -59.56 -11.35 -18.32
CA PRO A 17 -59.29 -11.57 -19.76
C PRO A 17 -57.88 -11.15 -20.23
N SER A 18 -57.20 -11.96 -21.04
CA SER A 18 -57.03 -11.83 -22.52
C SER A 18 -55.93 -10.82 -22.93
N SER A 19 -55.02 -11.08 -23.89
CA SER A 19 -55.18 -11.80 -25.16
C SER A 19 -53.84 -12.14 -25.84
N ASN A 20 -53.83 -13.34 -26.45
CA ASN A 20 -53.31 -13.78 -27.76
C ASN A 20 -51.98 -13.24 -28.31
N VAL A 21 -51.05 -14.16 -28.56
CA VAL A 21 -50.20 -14.14 -29.77
C VAL A 21 -50.06 -15.54 -30.35
N ASP A 22 -50.36 -15.65 -31.64
CA ASP A 22 -50.30 -16.83 -32.51
C ASP A 22 -48.90 -17.45 -32.61
N THR A 23 -48.87 -18.76 -32.87
CA THR A 23 -47.68 -19.53 -33.23
C THR A 23 -47.69 -19.81 -34.74
N THR A 24 -46.69 -19.29 -35.46
CA THR A 24 -46.25 -19.89 -36.73
C THR A 24 -44.73 -19.75 -36.91
N THR A 25 -44.06 -20.88 -36.71
CA THR A 25 -42.85 -21.44 -37.34
C THR A 25 -42.03 -20.55 -38.29
N ALA A 26 -40.76 -20.27 -37.91
CA ALA A 26 -39.53 -20.70 -38.61
C ALA A 26 -38.34 -19.70 -38.44
N THR A 27 -37.24 -20.23 -37.88
CA THR A 27 -35.83 -19.76 -37.97
C THR A 27 -35.42 -18.46 -37.26
N PRO A 28 -34.57 -18.56 -36.22
CA PRO A 28 -33.61 -17.50 -35.92
C PRO A 28 -32.16 -18.02 -36.00
N SER A 29 -31.45 -17.46 -36.97
CA SER A 29 -29.99 -17.41 -37.03
C SER A 29 -29.45 -16.51 -35.91
N LEU A 30 -28.22 -16.83 -35.47
CA LEU A 30 -27.40 -16.17 -34.44
C LEU A 30 -27.78 -14.73 -34.05
N THR A 31 -28.05 -14.50 -32.77
CA THR A 31 -27.77 -13.20 -32.15
C THR A 31 -27.29 -13.37 -30.71
N THR A 32 -26.04 -12.97 -30.53
CA THR A 32 -25.26 -12.85 -29.30
C THR A 32 -26.04 -12.06 -28.25
N ARG A 33 -26.31 -12.68 -27.09
CA ARG A 33 -26.95 -12.01 -25.96
C ARG A 33 -25.97 -11.03 -25.33
N ALA A 34 -26.35 -9.75 -25.38
CA ALA A 34 -25.60 -8.62 -24.88
C ALA A 34 -25.14 -8.84 -23.43
N THR A 35 -23.82 -8.88 -23.26
CA THR A 35 -23.16 -8.75 -21.97
C THR A 35 -23.39 -7.34 -21.47
N THR A 36 -24.02 -7.20 -20.31
CA THR A 36 -24.08 -5.96 -19.54
C THR A 36 -22.66 -5.38 -19.44
N PRO A 37 -22.37 -4.19 -20.00
CA PRO A 37 -21.05 -3.61 -19.91
C PRO A 37 -20.74 -3.30 -18.45
N LEU A 38 -19.64 -3.85 -17.94
CA LEU A 38 -19.00 -3.41 -16.70
C LEU A 38 -18.67 -1.92 -16.86
N GLN A 39 -19.50 -1.09 -16.25
CA GLN A 39 -19.32 0.34 -16.18
C GLN A 39 -18.17 0.63 -15.21
N GLY A 40 -17.07 1.19 -15.73
CA GLY A 40 -16.04 1.83 -14.90
C GLY A 40 -14.59 1.41 -15.10
N VAL A 41 -14.15 1.08 -16.32
CA VAL A 41 -12.77 1.40 -16.71
C VAL A 41 -12.84 2.78 -17.36
N THR A 42 -12.71 3.83 -16.54
CA THR A 42 -12.46 5.17 -17.06
C THR A 42 -11.01 5.22 -17.54
N ASP A 43 -10.82 5.35 -18.85
CA ASP A 43 -9.61 5.83 -19.52
C ASP A 43 -9.34 7.30 -19.15
N ASP A 44 -9.20 7.59 -17.86
CA ASP A 44 -8.76 8.90 -17.39
C ASP A 44 -7.28 8.80 -17.02
N ASP A 45 -6.42 8.65 -18.02
CA ASP A 45 -4.96 8.60 -17.85
C ASP A 45 -4.35 9.95 -17.37
N SER A 46 -5.19 10.89 -16.93
CA SER A 46 -4.78 12.10 -16.22
C SER A 46 -4.45 11.88 -14.72
N PHE A 47 -4.51 10.64 -14.23
CA PHE A 47 -4.33 10.29 -12.80
C PHE A 47 -3.05 10.84 -12.16
N PHE A 48 -1.99 11.05 -12.92
CA PHE A 48 -0.75 11.65 -12.42
C PHE A 48 -0.73 13.15 -12.73
N ARG A 49 -1.20 13.94 -11.77
CA ARG A 49 -0.85 15.36 -11.72
C ARG A 49 0.66 15.50 -11.76
N THR A 50 1.15 16.59 -12.35
CA THR A 50 2.56 17.00 -12.29
C THR A 50 3.08 16.77 -10.87
N PRO A 51 4.26 16.15 -10.66
CA PRO A 51 4.79 15.91 -9.32
C PRO A 51 4.83 17.22 -8.53
N SER A 52 3.83 17.45 -7.67
CA SER A 52 3.66 18.70 -6.95
C SER A 52 3.79 18.41 -5.48
N LEU A 53 4.83 18.98 -4.88
CA LEU A 53 5.04 18.95 -3.44
C LEU A 53 4.23 20.07 -2.79
N SER A 54 3.63 19.79 -1.63
CA SER A 54 3.01 20.83 -0.81
C SER A 54 4.07 21.87 -0.40
N PRO A 55 3.68 23.13 -0.11
CA PRO A 55 4.63 24.16 0.30
C PRO A 55 5.48 23.75 1.52
N SER A 56 4.88 23.11 2.51
CA SER A 56 5.59 22.61 3.69
C SER A 56 6.57 21.49 3.37
N MET A 57 6.21 20.60 2.43
CA MET A 57 7.14 19.58 1.94
C MET A 57 8.34 20.21 1.24
N LYS A 58 8.14 21.24 0.42
CA LYS A 58 9.25 21.97 -0.22
C LYS A 58 10.18 22.58 0.82
N LEU A 59 9.64 23.25 1.85
CA LEU A 59 10.43 23.83 2.95
C LEU A 59 11.21 22.76 3.72
N LEU A 60 10.58 21.62 3.99
CA LEU A 60 11.25 20.49 4.63
C LEU A 60 12.40 19.97 3.76
N LEU A 61 12.17 19.76 2.47
CA LEU A 61 13.19 19.23 1.56
C LEU A 61 14.34 20.23 1.35
N GLU A 62 14.09 21.53 1.28
CA GLU A 62 15.17 22.54 1.29
C GLU A 62 16.01 22.44 2.57
N SER A 63 15.36 22.28 3.73
CA SER A 63 16.08 22.09 5.00
C SER A 63 16.93 20.80 5.00
N CYS A 64 16.45 19.76 4.31
CA CYS A 64 17.14 18.48 4.20
C CYS A 64 18.42 18.54 3.34
N ARG A 65 18.57 19.55 2.47
CA ARG A 65 19.80 19.74 1.69
C ARG A 65 20.99 20.07 2.59
N THR A 66 20.75 20.93 3.58
CA THR A 66 21.76 21.30 4.58
C THR A 66 21.92 20.23 5.66
N ASP A 67 20.81 19.67 6.17
CA ASP A 67 20.82 18.61 7.18
C ASP A 67 19.81 17.52 6.83
N ARG A 68 20.31 16.42 6.26
CA ARG A 68 19.49 15.27 5.82
C ARG A 68 18.76 14.59 6.97
N GLY A 69 19.24 14.74 8.21
CA GLY A 69 18.61 14.19 9.41
C GLY A 69 17.31 14.89 9.79
N VAL A 70 17.04 16.09 9.25
CA VAL A 70 15.80 16.85 9.51
C VAL A 70 14.58 16.00 9.18
N PHE A 71 14.60 15.28 8.05
CA PHE A 71 13.45 14.49 7.61
C PHE A 71 12.96 13.51 8.69
N LEU A 72 13.86 12.64 9.18
CA LEU A 72 13.51 11.65 10.19
C LEU A 72 13.22 12.27 11.57
N ARG A 73 13.86 13.39 11.93
CA ARG A 73 13.50 14.12 13.16
C ARG A 73 12.08 14.67 13.08
N GLU A 74 11.68 15.23 11.94
CA GLU A 74 10.32 15.72 11.75
C GLU A 74 9.29 14.59 11.75
N ILE A 75 9.61 13.42 11.18
CA ILE A 75 8.79 12.21 11.36
C ILE A 75 8.68 11.82 12.83
N GLY A 76 9.76 11.86 13.60
CA GLY A 76 9.76 11.52 15.03
C GLY A 76 8.94 12.49 15.91
N LYS A 77 8.86 13.77 15.53
CA LYS A 77 8.07 14.79 16.24
C LYS A 77 6.61 14.85 15.79
N SER A 78 6.32 14.32 14.61
CA SER A 78 5.04 14.43 13.96
C SER A 78 3.90 13.82 14.78
N ARG A 79 2.89 14.63 15.11
CA ARG A 79 1.66 14.22 15.78
C ARG A 79 0.47 14.90 15.13
N ALA A 80 -0.65 14.20 15.09
CA ALA A 80 -1.88 14.78 14.55
C ALA A 80 -2.30 15.99 15.39
N VAL A 81 -2.59 17.11 14.72
CA VAL A 81 -3.13 18.31 15.35
C VAL A 81 -4.62 18.08 15.60
N LEU A 82 -5.05 18.24 16.85
CA LEU A 82 -6.46 18.17 17.22
C LEU A 82 -7.06 19.58 17.22
N PRO A 83 -8.31 19.75 16.75
CA PRO A 83 -9.00 21.04 16.85
C PRO A 83 -9.13 21.48 18.32
N THR A 84 -8.78 22.73 18.62
CA THR A 84 -8.69 23.26 20.01
C THR A 84 -9.96 23.98 20.49
N GLY A 85 -11.10 23.72 19.85
CA GLY A 85 -12.39 24.30 20.26
C GLY A 85 -12.64 25.75 19.79
N GLN A 86 -11.83 26.27 18.88
CA GLN A 86 -11.95 27.64 18.32
C GLN A 86 -12.86 27.72 17.07
N GLY A 87 -13.90 26.90 16.99
CA GLY A 87 -14.82 26.89 15.84
C GLY A 87 -14.34 26.05 14.64
N TRP A 88 -15.06 26.15 13.52
CA TRP A 88 -14.85 25.32 12.33
C TRP A 88 -13.61 25.74 11.54
N GLU A 89 -13.19 27.00 11.64
CA GLU A 89 -11.98 27.55 11.05
C GLU A 89 -10.73 26.85 11.61
N ALA A 90 -10.67 26.66 12.93
CA ALA A 90 -9.59 25.93 13.57
C ALA A 90 -9.58 24.44 13.18
N ALA A 91 -10.74 23.85 12.91
CA ALA A 91 -10.82 22.48 12.37
C ALA A 91 -10.28 22.39 10.93
N ILE A 92 -10.53 23.41 10.09
CA ILE A 92 -9.95 23.49 8.73
C ILE A 92 -8.43 23.66 8.81
N ALA A 93 -7.93 24.57 9.65
CA ALA A 93 -6.48 24.76 9.86
C ALA A 93 -5.81 23.46 10.31
N ALA A 94 -6.36 22.80 11.34
CA ALA A 94 -5.87 21.50 11.79
C ALA A 94 -5.94 20.43 10.69
N LYS A 95 -6.92 20.47 9.79
CA LYS A 95 -7.02 19.54 8.66
C LYS A 95 -5.89 19.73 7.64
N VAL A 96 -5.47 20.98 7.39
CA VAL A 96 -4.33 21.33 6.52
C VAL A 96 -3.03 20.83 7.13
N ASP A 97 -2.77 21.11 8.42
CA ASP A 97 -1.57 20.62 9.11
C ASP A 97 -1.50 19.08 9.10
N ASN A 98 -2.65 18.44 9.33
CA ASN A 98 -2.77 16.99 9.25
C ASN A 98 -2.62 16.45 7.82
N ALA A 99 -2.86 17.25 6.77
CA ALA A 99 -2.60 16.85 5.39
C ALA A 99 -1.11 16.75 5.12
N ASP A 100 -0.36 17.77 5.52
CA ASP A 100 1.10 17.79 5.40
C ASP A 100 1.77 16.67 6.22
N LEU A 101 1.21 16.37 7.39
CA LEU A 101 1.59 15.19 8.16
C LEU A 101 1.37 13.89 7.38
N ARG A 102 0.18 13.70 6.79
CA ARG A 102 -0.13 12.49 6.01
C ARG A 102 0.84 12.32 4.83
N ASP A 103 1.19 13.40 4.16
CA ASP A 103 2.10 13.37 3.01
C ASP A 103 3.52 12.94 3.41
N ARG A 104 4.05 13.50 4.52
CA ARG A 104 5.32 13.06 5.11
C ARG A 104 5.30 11.59 5.52
N MET A 105 4.23 11.15 6.18
CA MET A 105 4.08 9.76 6.59
C MET A 105 3.95 8.79 5.41
N LYS A 106 3.32 9.20 4.31
CA LYS A 106 3.28 8.39 3.08
C LYS A 106 4.67 8.19 2.51
N ILE A 107 5.51 9.22 2.45
CA ILE A 107 6.90 9.10 1.97
C ILE A 107 7.69 8.18 2.90
N TYR A 108 7.61 8.42 4.21
CA TYR A 108 8.28 7.58 5.21
C TYR A 108 7.87 6.10 5.11
N HIS A 109 6.58 5.80 4.94
CA HIS A 109 6.06 4.44 4.74
C HIS A 109 6.70 3.73 3.54
N ARG A 110 7.02 4.45 2.45
CA ARG A 110 7.72 3.86 1.29
C ARG A 110 9.09 3.32 1.70
N PHE A 111 9.82 4.10 2.50
CA PHE A 111 11.13 3.70 3.00
C PHE A 111 11.05 2.60 4.06
N GLU A 112 10.04 2.59 4.92
CA GLU A 112 9.81 1.47 5.85
C GLU A 112 9.58 0.16 5.09
N CYS A 113 8.68 0.17 4.10
CA CYS A 113 8.43 -1.00 3.27
C CYS A 113 9.69 -1.45 2.52
N TYR A 114 10.41 -0.52 1.91
CA TYR A 114 11.68 -0.80 1.23
C TYR A 114 12.70 -1.45 2.18
N ASN A 115 12.87 -0.89 3.39
CA ASN A 115 13.80 -1.42 4.39
C ASN A 115 13.40 -2.83 4.87
N ILE A 116 12.11 -3.05 5.13
CA ILE A 116 11.58 -4.39 5.48
C ILE A 116 11.86 -5.38 4.35
N TYR A 117 11.59 -5.00 3.10
CA TYR A 117 11.88 -5.83 1.93
C TYR A 117 13.36 -6.21 1.83
N GLN A 118 14.27 -5.24 1.98
CA GLN A 118 15.72 -5.50 1.96
C GLN A 118 16.12 -6.54 3.02
N HIS A 119 15.66 -6.38 4.27
CA HIS A 119 15.96 -7.33 5.33
C HIS A 119 15.39 -8.74 5.06
N VAL A 120 14.20 -8.83 4.48
CA VAL A 120 13.58 -10.14 4.15
C VAL A 120 14.31 -10.84 3.01
N VAL A 121 14.84 -10.08 2.04
CA VAL A 121 15.70 -10.60 0.97
C VAL A 121 17.04 -11.07 1.54
N GLU A 122 17.71 -10.22 2.33
CA GLU A 122 19.01 -10.53 2.96
C GLU A 122 18.93 -11.74 3.90
N ALA A 123 17.80 -11.91 4.60
CA ALA A 123 17.55 -13.06 5.48
C ALA A 123 17.15 -14.33 4.71
N GLY A 124 17.09 -14.31 3.38
CA GLY A 124 16.85 -15.49 2.55
C GLY A 124 15.40 -15.98 2.53
N TYR A 125 14.42 -15.13 2.84
CA TYR A 125 12.99 -15.47 2.71
C TYR A 125 12.41 -15.08 1.33
N HIS A 126 13.08 -14.17 0.61
CA HIS A 126 12.65 -13.63 -0.68
C HIS A 126 13.82 -13.52 -1.65
N THR A 127 13.61 -13.81 -2.93
CA THR A 127 14.68 -13.80 -3.97
C THR A 127 15.04 -12.40 -4.49
N GLY A 128 14.38 -11.38 -3.95
CA GLY A 128 14.34 -10.03 -4.52
C GLY A 128 13.26 -9.83 -5.60
N THR A 129 12.66 -10.90 -6.11
CA THR A 129 11.57 -10.80 -7.12
C THR A 129 10.32 -11.58 -6.74
N TYR A 130 10.46 -12.64 -5.95
CA TYR A 130 9.34 -13.42 -5.43
C TYR A 130 9.69 -14.10 -4.10
N TRP A 131 8.66 -14.44 -3.34
CA TRP A 131 8.80 -15.24 -2.13
C TRP A 131 9.34 -16.63 -2.45
N ILE A 132 10.31 -17.09 -1.67
CA ILE A 132 10.75 -18.48 -1.73
C ILE A 132 9.62 -19.38 -1.20
N ARG A 133 9.49 -20.59 -1.75
CA ARG A 133 8.41 -21.53 -1.41
C ARG A 133 8.32 -21.69 0.12
N ASP A 134 7.11 -21.56 0.66
CA ASP A 134 6.75 -21.66 2.08
C ASP A 134 7.40 -20.62 3.02
N MET A 135 8.36 -19.80 2.54
CA MET A 135 9.10 -18.86 3.37
C MET A 135 8.25 -17.71 3.90
N ARG A 136 7.22 -17.30 3.17
CA ARG A 136 6.25 -16.33 3.66
C ARG A 136 5.51 -16.85 4.89
N THR A 137 5.01 -18.09 4.82
CA THR A 137 4.30 -18.77 5.90
C THR A 137 5.21 -18.99 7.11
N ASN A 138 6.46 -19.41 6.86
CA ASN A 138 7.47 -19.60 7.91
C ASN A 138 7.82 -18.29 8.61
N LEU A 139 7.99 -17.21 7.86
CA LEU A 139 8.25 -15.88 8.43
C LEU A 139 7.07 -15.40 9.27
N ALA A 140 5.83 -15.57 8.79
CA ALA A 140 4.63 -15.23 9.57
C ALA A 140 4.57 -15.99 10.90
N LYS A 141 4.89 -17.30 10.90
CA LYS A 141 4.97 -18.11 12.12
C LYS A 141 6.05 -17.58 13.07
N LYS A 142 7.26 -17.29 12.56
CA LYS A 142 8.37 -16.73 13.33
C LYS A 142 8.04 -15.37 13.95
N LEU A 143 7.26 -14.53 13.26
CA LEU A 143 6.79 -13.25 13.80
C LEU A 143 5.83 -13.43 14.97
N CYS A 144 4.90 -14.39 14.88
CA CYS A 144 4.02 -14.75 16.00
C CYS A 144 4.81 -15.27 17.21
N GLU A 145 5.81 -16.13 16.98
CA GLU A 145 6.66 -16.67 18.04
C GLU A 145 7.50 -15.59 18.73
N LYS A 146 8.12 -14.69 17.95
CA LYS A 146 9.03 -13.67 18.48
C LYS A 146 8.30 -12.45 19.06
N PHE A 147 7.12 -12.12 18.53
CA PHE A 147 6.35 -10.93 18.95
C PHE A 147 4.86 -11.26 19.17
N PRO A 148 4.52 -12.16 20.10
CA PRO A 148 3.14 -12.64 20.30
C PRO A 148 2.16 -11.52 20.70
N GLN A 149 2.65 -10.46 21.35
CA GLN A 149 1.84 -9.30 21.74
C GLN A 149 1.41 -8.44 20.54
N ARG A 150 2.15 -8.51 19.42
CA ARG A 150 1.85 -7.76 18.19
C ARG A 150 1.13 -8.62 17.16
N PHE A 151 1.50 -9.89 17.05
CA PHE A 151 0.95 -10.83 16.08
C PHE A 151 0.24 -11.99 16.79
N ARG A 152 -1.05 -11.79 17.07
CA ARG A 152 -1.89 -12.75 17.80
C ARG A 152 -2.10 -14.06 17.03
N ASP A 153 -2.14 -13.97 15.70
CA ASP A 153 -2.33 -15.12 14.82
C ASP A 153 -1.52 -14.97 13.52
N GLN A 154 -1.34 -16.10 12.84
CA GLN A 154 -0.55 -16.18 11.62
C GLN A 154 -1.22 -15.44 10.45
N GLN A 155 -2.54 -15.28 10.45
CA GLN A 155 -3.25 -14.57 9.39
C GLN A 155 -2.95 -13.07 9.44
N ALA A 156 -2.96 -12.47 10.62
CA ALA A 156 -2.60 -11.07 10.85
C ALA A 156 -1.12 -10.81 10.52
N ALA A 157 -0.22 -11.72 10.94
CA ALA A 157 1.18 -11.67 10.55
C ALA A 157 1.34 -11.73 9.03
N ASN A 158 0.66 -12.66 8.36
CA ASN A 158 0.75 -12.85 6.91
C ASN A 158 0.19 -11.65 6.12
N LYS A 159 -0.86 -10.98 6.62
CA LYS A 159 -1.35 -9.71 6.05
C LYS A 159 -0.30 -8.61 6.16
N SER A 160 0.41 -8.54 7.28
CA SER A 160 1.49 -7.56 7.51
C SER A 160 2.69 -7.79 6.56
N LEU A 161 2.91 -9.04 6.10
CA LEU A 161 3.93 -9.33 5.09
C LEU A 161 3.64 -8.72 3.70
N ASN A 162 2.45 -8.15 3.47
CA ASN A 162 2.21 -7.33 2.28
C ASN A 162 3.13 -6.09 2.21
N TRP A 163 3.70 -5.64 3.33
CA TRP A 163 4.70 -4.58 3.34
C TRP A 163 5.98 -4.98 2.61
N VAL A 164 6.32 -6.28 2.56
CA VAL A 164 7.45 -6.79 1.76
C VAL A 164 7.14 -6.67 0.27
N ASP A 165 5.91 -7.02 -0.14
CA ASP A 165 5.49 -6.91 -1.54
C ASP A 165 5.50 -5.45 -2.00
N GLN A 166 5.02 -4.54 -1.14
CA GLN A 166 5.11 -3.09 -1.37
C GLN A 166 6.56 -2.63 -1.47
N GLY A 167 7.43 -3.07 -0.57
CA GLY A 167 8.86 -2.74 -0.58
C GLY A 167 9.58 -3.20 -1.85
N CYS A 168 9.30 -4.41 -2.31
CA CYS A 168 9.80 -4.95 -3.58
C CYS A 168 9.39 -4.05 -4.76
N LYS A 169 8.17 -3.51 -4.72
CA LYS A 169 7.64 -2.67 -5.79
C LYS A 169 8.13 -1.24 -5.71
N TYR A 170 8.35 -0.68 -4.52
CA TYR A 170 9.08 0.57 -4.38
C TYR A 170 10.51 0.44 -4.91
N HIS A 171 11.18 -0.68 -4.64
CA HIS A 171 12.49 -0.97 -5.23
C HIS A 171 12.44 -1.00 -6.76
N GLU A 172 11.44 -1.65 -7.37
CA GLU A 172 11.22 -1.64 -8.82
C GLU A 172 11.01 -0.22 -9.36
N TRP A 173 10.16 0.59 -8.71
CA TRP A 173 9.91 1.98 -9.10
C TRP A 173 11.17 2.84 -9.06
N ALA A 174 11.96 2.74 -8.00
CA ALA A 174 13.23 3.46 -7.87
C ALA A 174 14.25 3.07 -8.97
N GLY A 175 14.08 1.89 -9.60
CA GLY A 175 14.87 1.45 -10.75
C GLY A 175 14.32 1.83 -12.13
N GLN A 176 13.13 2.43 -12.25
CA GLN A 176 12.56 2.81 -13.56
C GLN A 176 13.16 4.09 -14.14
N PHE A 177 13.67 4.96 -13.29
CA PHE A 177 14.00 6.32 -13.69
C PHE A 177 15.42 6.44 -14.25
N LYS A 178 16.42 5.82 -13.61
CA LYS A 178 17.80 5.78 -14.09
C LYS A 178 18.18 4.38 -14.57
N ARG A 179 18.76 4.29 -15.78
CA ARG A 179 19.21 3.01 -16.34
C ARG A 179 20.30 2.39 -15.46
N GLY A 180 20.06 1.17 -14.99
CA GLY A 180 21.05 0.37 -14.27
C GLY A 180 21.33 0.82 -12.83
N ILE A 181 20.62 1.83 -12.30
CA ILE A 181 20.82 2.36 -10.96
C ILE A 181 19.48 2.52 -10.27
N THR A 182 19.27 1.83 -9.15
CA THR A 182 18.16 2.13 -8.23
C THR A 182 18.48 3.41 -7.48
N ASP A 183 17.67 4.45 -7.70
CA ASP A 183 17.84 5.73 -7.05
C ASP A 183 16.66 6.00 -6.10
N LEU A 184 16.95 5.96 -4.79
CA LEU A 184 15.94 6.07 -3.75
C LEU A 184 15.36 7.48 -3.63
N GLY A 185 15.96 8.49 -4.26
CA GLY A 185 15.39 9.83 -4.33
C GLY A 185 14.05 9.86 -5.07
N TYR A 186 13.84 8.95 -6.02
CA TYR A 186 12.55 8.85 -6.70
C TYR A 186 11.43 8.37 -5.76
N LEU A 187 11.73 7.65 -4.67
CA LEU A 187 10.69 7.31 -3.68
C LEU A 187 10.12 8.54 -2.97
N ILE A 188 10.90 9.61 -2.88
CA ILE A 188 10.45 10.91 -2.35
C ILE A 188 9.67 11.66 -3.43
N ALA A 189 10.20 11.67 -4.67
CA ALA A 189 9.63 12.43 -5.79
C ALA A 189 8.33 11.85 -6.37
N LEU A 190 8.08 10.55 -6.18
CA LEU A 190 6.90 9.87 -6.72
C LEU A 190 5.60 10.54 -6.19
N PRO A 191 4.59 10.75 -7.05
CA PRO A 191 3.32 11.34 -6.61
C PRO A 191 2.70 10.55 -5.45
N LEU A 192 2.13 11.26 -4.47
CA LEU A 192 1.58 10.67 -3.24
C LEU A 192 0.29 9.87 -3.46
N ASP A 193 -0.29 10.01 -4.63
CA ASP A 193 -1.61 9.47 -5.00
C ASP A 193 -1.50 8.24 -5.88
N VAL A 194 -0.27 7.82 -6.25
CA VAL A 194 -0.06 6.56 -6.97
C VAL A 194 -0.71 5.45 -6.12
N PRO A 195 -1.71 4.73 -6.66
CA PRO A 195 -2.51 3.82 -5.86
C PRO A 195 -1.67 2.64 -5.36
N HIS A 196 -1.92 2.17 -4.13
CA HIS A 196 -1.26 1.00 -3.54
C HIS A 196 -1.31 -0.25 -4.43
N SER A 197 -2.35 -0.40 -5.25
CA SER A 197 -2.47 -1.48 -6.24
C SER A 197 -1.48 -1.38 -7.40
N ALA A 198 -1.08 -0.16 -7.80
CA ALA A 198 -0.02 0.06 -8.78
C ALA A 198 1.35 -0.42 -8.25
N TYR A 199 1.48 -0.52 -6.92
CA TYR A 199 2.65 -1.03 -6.22
C TYR A 199 2.53 -2.50 -5.80
N THR A 200 1.54 -3.28 -6.25
CA THR A 200 1.40 -4.68 -5.80
C THR A 200 0.90 -5.64 -6.89
N SER A 201 0.24 -5.14 -7.95
CA SER A 201 -0.27 -6.00 -9.02
C SER A 201 0.81 -6.50 -9.98
N ARG A 202 0.69 -7.76 -10.43
CA ARG A 202 1.54 -8.35 -11.49
C ARG A 202 1.22 -7.77 -12.88
N CYS A 203 -0.03 -7.34 -13.07
CA CYS A 203 -0.54 -6.87 -14.37
C CYS A 203 -0.09 -5.44 -14.70
N THR A 204 0.53 -4.72 -13.76
CA THR A 204 0.90 -3.31 -13.90
C THR A 204 2.36 -3.09 -14.29
N LYS A 205 3.17 -4.13 -14.53
CA LYS A 205 4.60 -3.96 -14.84
C LYS A 205 4.85 -3.17 -16.14
N LYS A 206 4.07 -3.47 -17.20
CA LYS A 206 4.12 -2.69 -18.46
C LYS A 206 3.69 -1.25 -18.23
N ARG A 207 2.61 -1.06 -17.48
CA ARG A 207 2.08 0.25 -17.09
C ARG A 207 3.06 1.07 -16.26
N MET A 208 3.86 0.43 -15.40
CA MET A 208 4.87 1.12 -14.57
C MET A 208 5.91 1.83 -15.43
N HIS A 209 6.36 1.19 -16.51
CA HIS A 209 7.33 1.81 -17.42
C HIS A 209 6.72 3.01 -18.18
N GLU A 210 5.49 2.86 -18.67
CA GLU A 210 4.75 3.92 -19.35
C GLU A 210 4.53 5.13 -18.43
N VAL A 211 4.07 4.90 -17.20
CA VAL A 211 3.90 5.95 -16.19
C VAL A 211 5.24 6.57 -15.79
N ALA A 212 6.31 5.79 -15.65
CA ALA A 212 7.63 6.35 -15.36
C ALA A 212 8.10 7.29 -16.48
N ASN A 213 7.85 6.97 -17.74
CA ASN A 213 8.18 7.83 -18.87
C ASN A 213 7.34 9.11 -18.91
N ASP A 214 6.05 9.04 -18.57
CA ASP A 214 5.20 10.23 -18.40
C ASP A 214 5.68 11.11 -17.23
N LEU A 215 6.07 10.52 -16.09
CA LEU A 215 6.64 11.27 -14.97
C LEU A 215 7.97 11.94 -15.33
N LYS A 216 8.80 11.30 -16.17
CA LYS A 216 10.02 11.91 -16.72
C LYS A 216 9.71 13.12 -17.58
N SER A 217 8.77 13.01 -18.52
CA SER A 217 8.38 14.13 -19.38
C SER A 217 7.77 15.30 -18.57
N ARG A 218 7.19 15.01 -17.40
CA ARG A 218 6.69 16.00 -16.42
C ARG A 218 7.75 16.56 -15.47
N GLY A 219 9.03 16.19 -15.62
CA GLY A 219 10.13 16.80 -14.88
C GLY A 219 10.42 16.23 -13.50
N ILE A 220 10.05 14.96 -13.21
CA ILE A 220 10.39 14.31 -11.93
C ILE A 220 11.91 14.29 -11.67
N GLU A 221 12.73 14.20 -12.73
CA GLU A 221 14.20 14.23 -12.63
C GLU A 221 14.71 15.60 -12.17
N SER A 222 14.08 16.68 -12.64
CA SER A 222 14.38 18.04 -12.18
C SER A 222 14.06 18.18 -10.69
N LEU A 223 12.98 17.57 -10.20
CA LEU A 223 12.63 17.57 -8.77
C LEU A 223 13.70 16.82 -7.94
N VAL A 224 14.13 15.64 -8.40
CA VAL A 224 15.19 14.86 -7.73
C VAL A 224 16.48 15.65 -7.65
N THR A 225 16.84 16.33 -8.74
CA THR A 225 18.06 17.14 -8.81
C THR A 225 17.96 18.41 -7.95
N GLN A 226 16.85 19.14 -8.04
CA GLN A 226 16.63 20.42 -7.34
C GLN A 226 16.78 20.27 -5.82
N TYR A 227 16.25 19.19 -5.25
CA TYR A 227 16.23 18.98 -3.81
C TYR A 227 17.26 17.94 -3.31
N GLU A 228 18.22 17.52 -4.15
CA GLU A 228 19.23 16.50 -3.79
C GLU A 228 18.60 15.23 -3.20
N LEU A 229 17.50 14.77 -3.83
CA LEU A 229 16.67 13.70 -3.27
C LEU A 229 17.39 12.36 -3.29
N THR A 230 18.34 12.15 -4.21
CA THR A 230 19.15 10.92 -4.27
C THR A 230 19.90 10.73 -2.96
N GLU A 231 20.63 11.76 -2.51
CA GLU A 231 21.40 11.73 -1.28
C GLU A 231 20.50 11.64 -0.05
N LEU A 232 19.37 12.36 -0.05
CA LEU A 232 18.39 12.28 1.04
C LEU A 232 17.75 10.89 1.15
N GLY A 233 17.33 10.30 0.03
CA GLY A 233 16.74 8.96 -0.02
C GLY A 233 17.71 7.90 0.47
N ASN A 234 18.97 7.97 0.04
CA ASN A 234 20.02 7.09 0.53
C ASN A 234 20.26 7.27 2.04
N HIS A 235 20.31 8.50 2.52
CA HIS A 235 20.46 8.80 3.95
C HIS A 235 19.32 8.20 4.79
N ILE A 236 18.06 8.37 4.37
CA ILE A 236 16.89 7.80 5.05
C ILE A 236 16.99 6.27 5.10
N ALA A 237 17.30 5.63 3.96
CA ALA A 237 17.40 4.17 3.87
C ALA A 237 18.53 3.60 4.76
N VAL A 238 19.72 4.20 4.73
CA VAL A 238 20.84 3.81 5.59
C VAL A 238 20.49 3.99 7.05
N THR A 239 19.88 5.11 7.43
CA THR A 239 19.52 5.38 8.83
C THR A 239 18.47 4.38 9.33
N LEU A 240 17.46 4.04 8.52
CA LEU A 240 16.45 3.02 8.89
C LEU A 240 17.05 1.62 9.02
N ARG A 241 17.97 1.26 8.11
CA ARG A 241 18.72 0.01 8.18
C ARG A 241 19.52 -0.06 9.47
N ASP A 242 20.27 0.98 9.81
CA ASP A 242 21.07 1.05 11.04
C ASP A 242 20.20 0.93 12.29
N MET A 243 19.05 1.60 12.32
CA MET A 243 18.10 1.50 13.44
C MET A 243 17.51 0.10 13.60
N THR A 244 17.37 -0.65 12.50
CA THR A 244 16.79 -2.01 12.51
C THR A 244 17.83 -3.09 12.81
N CYS A 245 19.07 -2.90 12.37
CA CYS A 245 20.20 -3.82 12.61
C CYS A 245 20.80 -3.69 14.02
N ARG A 246 20.66 -2.52 14.66
CA ARG A 246 21.10 -2.35 16.05
C ARG A 246 20.21 -3.20 16.95
N GLU A 247 20.74 -4.32 17.44
CA GLU A 247 20.18 -4.96 18.63
C GLU A 247 20.18 -3.90 19.74
N ARG A 248 19.01 -3.61 20.31
CA ARG A 248 18.96 -2.81 21.54
C ARG A 248 19.79 -3.59 22.55
N ARG A 249 20.95 -3.05 22.94
CA ARG A 249 21.62 -3.47 24.15
C ARG A 249 20.60 -3.29 25.27
N GLU A 250 20.09 -4.40 25.79
CA GLU A 250 19.27 -4.37 27.00
C GLU A 250 20.08 -3.63 28.06
N ALA A 251 19.44 -2.68 28.73
CA ALA A 251 20.06 -1.99 29.85
C ALA A 251 20.45 -3.06 30.90
N PRO A 252 21.65 -2.98 31.50
CA PRO A 252 22.09 -3.99 32.45
C PRO A 252 21.07 -4.12 33.58
N GLY A 253 20.64 -5.36 33.81
CA GLY A 253 19.63 -5.71 34.79
C GLY A 253 19.95 -5.14 36.17
N LYS A 254 18.93 -4.61 36.83
CA LYS A 254 18.95 -4.51 38.29
C LYS A 254 18.62 -5.89 38.84
N ASP A 255 19.65 -6.70 39.04
CA ASP A 255 19.61 -7.82 39.97
C ASP A 255 19.31 -7.25 41.37
N TYR A 256 18.09 -7.47 41.86
CA TYR A 256 17.81 -7.44 43.28
C TYR A 256 17.50 -8.87 43.72
N ASN A 257 18.57 -9.59 44.07
CA ASN A 257 18.51 -10.80 44.85
C ASN A 257 19.08 -10.49 46.25
N HIS A 258 18.20 -10.27 47.22
CA HIS A 258 18.46 -10.52 48.64
C HIS A 258 17.17 -11.08 49.24
N ARG A 259 17.11 -12.40 49.31
CA ARG A 259 17.36 -13.20 50.53
C ARG A 259 16.15 -13.17 51.46
N ASN A 260 15.37 -14.24 51.35
CA ASN A 260 14.64 -14.80 52.48
C ASN A 260 15.67 -15.13 53.56
N ASP A 261 15.56 -14.50 54.72
CA ASP A 261 16.05 -15.07 55.97
C ASP A 261 14.89 -15.08 56.97
N ILE A 262 14.76 -16.26 57.55
CA ILE A 262 13.80 -16.74 58.55
C ILE A 262 14.15 -16.13 59.91
N VAL A 263 13.15 -15.58 60.63
CA VAL A 263 12.86 -15.88 62.05
C VAL A 263 11.35 -15.77 62.26
#